data_AF-A0A2D4FLG2-F1
#
_entry.id   AF-A0A2D4FLG2-F1
#
_cell.length_a   1.000
_cell.length_b   1.000
_cell.length_c   1.000
_cell.angle_alpha   90.00
_cell.angle_beta   90.00
_cell.angle_gamma   90.00
#
_symmetry.space_group_name_H-M   'P 1'
#
loop_
_entity.id
_entity.type
_entity.pdbx_description
1 polymer ?
#
loop_
_entity_poly.entity_id
_entity_poly.type
_entity_poly.pdbx_seq_one_letter_code
_entity_poly.pdbx_strand_id
1 'polypeptide(L)'
;ILNLPKYKNYNTWHNRFLLAIGYVSIIHFLHNNPLGTFVMCDSSDLNKTLSQYLLTSNFHVVVNDLDALPLLNKRAGELIKCGHRELDGEWVAPEQLWPYGKEVPFDDHLMPAYNEMIDIWKIPDVSNFLLGDVDGSDLVRFHLFSIHEACKKNAAERPSAQMVLDRYNNVLASLVREATVSNTRDML
;
A
#
# COMPACT_ATOMS: atom_id res chain seq x y z
N ILE A 1 -14.47 8.17 4.87
CA ILE A 1 -14.00 9.48 5.41
C ILE A 1 -14.21 10.62 4.42
N LEU A 2 -13.80 10.48 3.15
CA LEU A 2 -13.87 11.60 2.18
C LEU A 2 -15.27 11.96 1.65
N ASN A 3 -16.27 11.11 1.92
CA ASN A 3 -17.67 11.40 1.60
C ASN A 3 -18.35 12.34 2.62
N LEU A 4 -17.63 12.77 3.67
CA LEU A 4 -18.17 13.72 4.64
C LEU A 4 -18.33 15.11 3.99
N PRO A 5 -19.40 15.88 4.31
CA PRO A 5 -19.66 17.18 3.68
C PRO A 5 -18.48 18.15 3.73
N LYS A 6 -17.73 18.15 4.83
CA LYS A 6 -16.55 19.01 5.02
C LYS A 6 -15.40 18.74 4.02
N TYR A 7 -15.38 17.57 3.37
CA TYR A 7 -14.36 17.18 2.41
C TYR A 7 -14.85 17.17 0.96
N LYS A 8 -16.08 17.65 0.68
CA LYS A 8 -16.67 17.58 -0.67
C LYS A 8 -15.75 18.15 -1.76
N ASN A 9 -15.09 19.28 -1.48
CA ASN A 9 -14.19 19.93 -2.44
C ASN A 9 -12.85 19.19 -2.64
N TYR A 10 -12.48 18.33 -1.68
CA TYR A 10 -11.30 17.48 -1.75
C TYR A 10 -11.61 16.09 -2.30
N ASN A 11 -12.90 15.75 -2.48
CA ASN A 11 -13.36 14.43 -2.88
C ASN A 11 -13.28 14.21 -4.41
N THR A 12 -12.08 14.33 -4.96
CA THR A 12 -11.79 14.13 -6.40
C THR A 12 -10.87 12.94 -6.58
N TRP A 13 -10.90 12.29 -7.75
CA TRP A 13 -9.95 11.21 -8.08
C TRP A 13 -8.50 11.68 -7.91
N HIS A 14 -8.19 12.93 -8.28
CA HIS A 14 -6.86 13.50 -8.22
C HIS A 14 -6.34 13.53 -6.78
N ASN A 15 -7.09 14.16 -5.86
CA ASN A 15 -6.68 14.26 -4.46
C ASN A 15 -6.64 12.90 -3.78
N ARG A 16 -7.57 12.01 -4.10
CA ARG A 16 -7.57 10.63 -3.59
C ARG A 16 -6.37 9.83 -4.07
N PHE A 17 -5.97 10.02 -5.32
CA PHE A 17 -4.78 9.37 -5.86
C PHE A 17 -3.49 9.95 -5.25
N LEU A 18 -3.45 11.25 -4.96
CA LEU A 18 -2.35 11.84 -4.16
C LEU A 18 -2.24 11.23 -2.76
N LEU A 19 -3.36 10.89 -2.11
CA LEU A 19 -3.31 10.14 -0.84
C LEU A 19 -2.69 8.75 -1.02
N ALA A 20 -3.05 8.04 -2.08
CA ALA A 20 -2.46 6.73 -2.40
C ALA A 20 -0.95 6.84 -2.69
N ILE A 21 -0.52 7.88 -3.42
CA ILE A 21 0.89 8.21 -3.64
C ILE A 21 1.60 8.49 -2.30
N GLY A 22 0.96 9.25 -1.40
CA GLY A 22 1.49 9.54 -0.07
C GLY A 22 1.67 8.28 0.76
N TYR A 23 0.69 7.37 0.74
CA TYR A 23 0.79 6.06 1.39
C TYR A 23 1.99 5.25 0.85
N VAL A 24 2.11 5.09 -0.48
CA VAL A 24 3.23 4.34 -1.08
C VAL A 24 4.58 5.01 -0.80
N SER A 25 4.61 6.35 -0.74
CA SER A 25 5.80 7.12 -0.38
C SER A 25 6.27 6.82 1.06
N ILE A 26 5.33 6.64 1.99
CA ILE A 26 5.65 6.21 3.37
C ILE A 26 6.24 4.81 3.35
N ILE A 27 5.62 3.85 2.66
CA ILE A 27 6.14 2.47 2.55
C ILE A 27 7.55 2.48 1.96
N HIS A 28 7.77 3.26 0.88
CA HIS A 28 9.09 3.44 0.29
C HIS A 28 10.11 3.98 1.29
N PHE A 29 9.75 5.02 2.06
CA PHE A 29 10.61 5.60 3.07
C PHE A 29 10.98 4.58 4.17
N LEU A 30 10.00 3.83 4.68
CA LEU A 30 10.23 2.76 5.66
C LEU A 30 11.18 1.69 5.11
N HIS A 31 10.99 1.29 3.86
CA HIS A 31 11.79 0.24 3.23
C HIS A 31 13.24 0.66 2.94
N ASN A 32 13.49 1.96 2.82
CA ASN A 32 14.79 2.55 2.47
C ASN A 32 15.37 3.43 3.58
N ASN A 33 14.98 3.19 4.83
CA ASN A 33 15.50 3.95 5.95
C ASN A 33 17.02 3.69 6.12
N PRO A 34 17.82 4.70 6.51
CA PRO A 34 19.26 4.52 6.71
C PRO A 34 19.62 3.47 7.77
N LEU A 35 18.74 3.19 8.72
CA LEU A 35 18.94 2.17 9.75
C LEU A 35 18.71 0.74 9.22
N GLY A 36 18.03 0.59 8.08
CA GLY A 36 17.65 -0.68 7.47
C GLY A 36 16.22 -0.62 6.92
N THR A 37 15.64 -1.78 6.63
CA THR A 37 14.29 -1.85 6.07
C THR A 37 13.30 -2.06 7.20
N PHE A 38 12.39 -1.12 7.41
CA PHE A 38 11.28 -1.26 8.36
C PHE A 38 10.07 -1.86 7.67
N VAL A 39 9.32 -2.71 8.39
CA VAL A 39 8.11 -3.37 7.87
C VAL A 39 6.90 -2.98 8.71
N MET A 40 5.77 -2.64 8.07
CA MET A 40 4.58 -2.16 8.77
C MET A 40 3.71 -3.33 9.25
N CYS A 41 4.09 -3.95 10.37
CA CYS A 41 3.47 -5.21 10.81
C CYS A 41 2.05 -5.10 11.39
N ASP A 42 1.66 -3.95 11.96
CA ASP A 42 0.34 -3.79 12.57
C ASP A 42 -0.76 -3.48 11.53
N SER A 43 -0.91 -4.40 10.58
CA SER A 43 -1.68 -4.23 9.34
C SER A 43 -2.43 -5.51 8.96
N SER A 44 -3.11 -6.14 9.93
CA SER A 44 -3.77 -7.46 9.78
C SER A 44 -5.06 -7.44 8.94
N ASP A 45 -5.70 -6.29 8.82
CA ASP A 45 -6.85 -6.05 7.95
C ASP A 45 -6.85 -4.59 7.46
N LEU A 46 -7.77 -4.24 6.55
CA LEU A 46 -7.85 -2.89 6.00
C LEU A 46 -8.07 -1.83 7.08
N ASN A 47 -9.01 -2.03 8.00
CA ASN A 47 -9.33 -1.04 9.02
C ASN A 47 -8.17 -0.86 10.00
N LYS A 48 -7.53 -1.96 10.38
CA LYS A 48 -6.35 -1.94 11.24
C LYS A 48 -5.18 -1.25 10.56
N THR A 49 -4.95 -1.52 9.27
CA THR A 49 -3.92 -0.82 8.47
C THR A 49 -4.19 0.67 8.42
N LEU A 50 -5.43 1.08 8.13
CA LEU A 50 -5.79 2.50 8.02
C LEU A 50 -5.70 3.25 9.35
N SER A 51 -5.90 2.58 10.49
CA SER A 51 -5.80 3.22 11.82
C SER A 51 -4.38 3.61 12.20
N GLN A 52 -3.36 3.08 11.50
CA GLN A 52 -1.96 3.41 11.72
C GLN A 52 -1.57 4.78 11.14
N TYR A 53 -2.45 5.37 10.33
CA TYR A 53 -2.21 6.60 9.59
C TYR A 53 -3.16 7.72 10.01
N LEU A 54 -2.69 8.96 9.87
CA LEU A 54 -3.50 10.16 10.03
C LEU A 54 -3.65 10.89 8.70
N LEU A 55 -4.77 11.58 8.56
CA LEU A 55 -5.02 12.54 7.49
C LEU A 55 -4.85 13.95 8.06
N THR A 56 -3.87 14.67 7.56
CA THR A 56 -3.61 16.05 8.00
C THR A 56 -4.65 17.02 7.44
N SER A 57 -4.70 18.24 8.00
CA SER A 57 -5.59 19.31 7.53
C SER A 57 -5.30 19.76 6.09
N ASN A 58 -4.05 19.64 5.65
CA ASN A 58 -3.63 19.91 4.27
C ASN A 58 -3.71 18.66 3.36
N PHE A 59 -4.45 17.63 3.79
CA PHE A 59 -4.80 16.46 2.98
C PHE A 59 -3.61 15.58 2.55
N HIS A 60 -2.65 15.40 3.47
CA HIS A 60 -1.56 14.44 3.33
C HIS A 60 -1.77 13.27 4.29
N VAL A 61 -1.34 12.08 3.87
CA VAL A 61 -1.26 10.91 4.75
C VAL A 61 0.08 10.97 5.49
N VAL A 62 0.05 10.70 6.79
CA VAL A 62 1.24 10.51 7.62
C VAL A 62 1.08 9.23 8.43
N VAL A 63 2.17 8.49 8.62
CA VAL A 63 2.18 7.36 9.57
C VAL A 63 2.28 7.89 10.99
N ASN A 64 1.55 7.27 11.92
CA ASN A 64 1.49 7.69 13.31
C ASN A 64 1.88 6.56 14.26
N ASP A 65 1.22 5.40 14.12
CA ASP A 65 1.51 4.25 14.95
C ASP A 65 2.69 3.47 14.36
N LEU A 66 3.77 3.35 15.12
CA LEU A 66 5.03 2.70 14.74
C LEU A 66 5.46 1.65 15.78
N ASP A 67 4.53 1.18 16.62
CA ASP A 67 4.85 0.29 17.74
C ASP A 67 5.28 -1.11 17.26
N ALA A 68 4.74 -1.60 16.13
CA ALA A 68 5.11 -2.87 15.51
C ALA A 68 5.85 -2.65 14.18
N LEU A 69 7.07 -2.12 14.28
CA LEU A 69 7.91 -1.77 13.13
C LEU A 69 9.25 -2.52 13.17
N PRO A 70 9.29 -3.85 12.96
CA PRO A 70 10.54 -4.59 13.00
C PRO A 70 11.50 -4.11 11.90
N LEU A 71 12.78 -4.08 12.27
CA LEU A 71 13.89 -3.72 11.40
C LEU A 71 14.50 -4.99 10.81
N LEU A 72 14.70 -5.01 9.49
CA LEU A 72 15.45 -6.07 8.82
C LEU A 72 16.70 -5.53 8.13
N ASN A 73 17.81 -6.24 8.30
CA ASN A 73 19.02 -6.06 7.52
C ASN A 73 19.01 -6.95 6.28
N LYS A 74 18.59 -6.38 5.14
CA LYS A 74 18.59 -7.07 3.84
C LYS A 74 19.95 -7.67 3.47
N ARG A 75 21.05 -7.01 3.84
CA ARG A 75 22.41 -7.47 3.49
C ARG A 75 22.81 -8.70 4.29
N ALA A 76 22.30 -8.84 5.51
CA ALA A 76 22.50 -10.00 6.36
C ALA A 76 21.49 -11.14 6.07
N GLY A 77 20.52 -10.90 5.17
CA GLY A 77 19.45 -11.87 4.88
C GLY A 77 18.47 -12.03 6.04
N GLU A 78 18.34 -11.04 6.91
CA GLU A 78 17.40 -11.08 8.03
C GLU A 78 15.95 -11.07 7.54
N LEU A 79 15.12 -11.84 8.24
CA LEU A 79 13.68 -11.96 8.02
C LEU A 79 12.95 -11.71 9.33
N ILE A 80 11.66 -11.41 9.23
CA ILE A 80 10.82 -11.02 10.36
C ILE A 80 9.54 -11.86 10.41
N LYS A 81 8.83 -11.79 11.54
CA LYS A 81 7.43 -12.21 11.67
C LYS A 81 6.66 -11.09 12.35
N CYS A 82 5.43 -10.86 11.90
CA CYS A 82 4.53 -9.87 12.48
C CYS A 82 3.72 -10.48 13.64
N GLY A 83 4.36 -10.56 14.81
CA GLY A 83 3.77 -11.13 16.03
C GLY A 83 3.95 -12.64 16.16
N HIS A 84 3.28 -13.22 17.16
CA HIS A 84 3.42 -14.64 17.56
C HIS A 84 2.13 -15.46 17.41
N ARG A 85 1.12 -14.91 16.75
CA ARG A 85 -0.17 -15.55 16.54
C ARG A 85 -0.32 -15.90 15.07
N GLU A 86 -1.06 -16.97 14.78
CA GLU A 86 -1.45 -17.32 13.42
C GLU A 86 -2.21 -16.16 12.78
N LEU A 87 -1.89 -15.88 11.52
CA LEU A 87 -2.60 -14.92 10.68
C LEU A 87 -3.41 -15.70 9.63
N ASP A 88 -4.60 -15.21 9.31
CA ASP A 88 -5.51 -15.83 8.36
C ASP A 88 -6.10 -14.81 7.36
N GLY A 89 -6.89 -15.34 6.42
CA GLY A 89 -7.57 -14.54 5.39
C GLY A 89 -6.70 -14.18 4.18
N GLU A 90 -7.27 -13.34 3.30
CA GLU A 90 -6.65 -12.96 2.01
C GLU A 90 -5.95 -11.59 2.06
N TRP A 91 -6.13 -10.85 3.17
CA TRP A 91 -5.56 -9.52 3.35
C TRP A 91 -4.05 -9.58 3.58
N VAL A 92 -3.60 -10.45 4.48
CA VAL A 92 -2.18 -10.69 4.73
C VAL A 92 -1.54 -11.36 3.52
N ALA A 93 -0.24 -11.17 3.32
CA ALA A 93 0.43 -11.80 2.19
C ALA A 93 0.46 -13.33 2.36
N PRO A 94 0.44 -14.14 1.28
CA PRO A 94 0.38 -15.59 1.38
C PRO A 94 1.50 -16.21 2.23
N GLU A 95 2.69 -15.64 2.20
CA GLU A 95 3.83 -16.08 3.03
C GLU A 95 3.68 -15.76 4.53
N GLN A 96 2.67 -14.98 4.92
CA GLN A 96 2.29 -14.75 6.31
C GLN A 96 1.34 -15.82 6.86
N LEU A 97 0.79 -16.67 5.99
CA LEU A 97 -0.13 -17.74 6.37
C LEU A 97 0.63 -18.99 6.79
N TRP A 98 0.03 -19.76 7.70
CA TRP A 98 0.58 -21.04 8.14
C TRP A 98 0.71 -22.02 6.96
N PRO A 99 1.93 -22.49 6.62
CA PRO A 99 2.16 -23.20 5.36
C PRO A 99 1.94 -24.71 5.45
N TYR A 100 1.72 -25.26 6.65
CA TYR A 100 1.67 -26.72 6.87
C TYR A 100 0.26 -27.31 6.84
N GLY A 101 -0.75 -26.50 6.49
CA GLY A 101 -2.14 -26.94 6.40
C GLY A 101 -2.79 -27.18 7.77
N LYS A 102 -4.03 -27.68 7.74
CA LYS A 102 -4.87 -27.83 8.96
C LYS A 102 -4.51 -29.05 9.81
N GLU A 103 -3.71 -29.98 9.29
CA GLU A 103 -3.31 -31.19 10.03
C GLU A 103 -2.23 -30.91 11.07
N VAL A 104 -1.44 -29.85 10.88
CA VAL A 104 -0.39 -29.43 11.81
C VAL A 104 -0.88 -28.18 12.55
N PRO A 105 -1.07 -28.22 13.88
CA PRO A 105 -1.42 -27.03 14.65
C PRO A 105 -0.38 -25.93 14.50
N PHE A 106 -0.81 -24.67 14.51
CA PHE A 106 0.10 -23.53 14.46
C PHE A 106 1.13 -23.59 15.61
N ASP A 107 2.40 -23.41 15.23
CA ASP A 107 3.52 -23.22 16.13
C ASP A 107 4.38 -22.07 15.60
N ASP A 108 4.51 -21.01 16.40
CA ASP A 108 5.30 -19.82 16.03
C ASP A 108 6.76 -20.18 15.71
N HIS A 109 7.33 -21.21 16.36
CA HIS A 109 8.71 -21.63 16.10
C HIS A 109 8.90 -22.30 14.74
N LEU A 110 7.82 -22.84 14.17
CA LEU A 110 7.82 -23.46 12.85
C LEU A 110 7.38 -22.49 11.76
N MET A 111 6.77 -21.35 12.10
CA MET A 111 6.34 -20.35 11.14
C MET A 111 7.56 -19.76 10.40
N PRO A 112 7.64 -19.89 9.06
CA PRO A 112 8.71 -19.27 8.30
C PRO A 112 8.64 -17.74 8.42
N ALA A 113 9.80 -17.12 8.56
CA ALA A 113 9.92 -15.67 8.53
C ALA A 113 9.85 -15.14 7.09
N TYR A 114 9.48 -13.88 6.95
CA TYR A 114 9.27 -13.18 5.67
C TYR A 114 9.93 -11.79 5.69
N ASN A 115 9.80 -11.04 4.61
CA ASN A 115 10.45 -9.74 4.44
C ASN A 115 9.42 -8.62 4.18
N GLU A 116 9.90 -7.44 3.76
CA GLU A 116 9.08 -6.25 3.54
C GLU A 116 8.07 -6.38 2.38
N MET A 117 8.16 -7.43 1.58
CA MET A 117 7.26 -7.65 0.45
C MET A 117 5.82 -7.88 0.89
N ILE A 118 5.58 -8.16 2.18
CA ILE A 118 4.24 -8.20 2.77
C ILE A 118 3.54 -6.83 2.76
N ASP A 119 4.29 -5.73 2.80
CA ASP A 119 3.72 -4.38 2.71
C ASP A 119 3.29 -4.10 1.26
N ILE A 120 4.11 -4.55 0.29
CA ILE A 120 3.82 -4.41 -1.14
C ILE A 120 2.52 -5.12 -1.51
N TRP A 121 2.30 -6.32 -0.96
CA TRP A 121 1.07 -7.09 -1.16
C TRP A 121 -0.20 -6.29 -0.87
N LYS A 122 -0.16 -5.41 0.14
CA LYS A 122 -1.33 -4.66 0.65
C LYS A 122 -1.55 -3.33 -0.08
N ILE A 123 -0.57 -2.86 -0.86
CA ILE A 123 -0.68 -1.57 -1.57
C ILE A 123 -1.93 -1.48 -2.46
N PRO A 124 -2.28 -2.48 -3.30
CA PRO A 124 -3.45 -2.38 -4.16
C PRO A 124 -4.75 -2.12 -3.40
N ASP A 125 -4.96 -2.82 -2.29
CA ASP A 125 -6.20 -2.72 -1.51
C ASP A 125 -6.33 -1.37 -0.80
N VAL A 126 -5.25 -0.88 -0.20
CA VAL A 126 -5.22 0.45 0.42
C VAL A 126 -5.43 1.53 -0.64
N SER A 127 -4.76 1.43 -1.78
CA SER A 127 -4.95 2.37 -2.90
C SER A 127 -6.38 2.36 -3.44
N ASN A 128 -6.99 1.18 -3.59
CA ASN A 128 -8.37 1.05 -4.05
C ASN A 128 -9.36 1.66 -3.06
N PHE A 129 -9.15 1.48 -1.76
CA PHE A 129 -9.93 2.12 -0.71
C PHE A 129 -9.80 3.66 -0.77
N LEU A 130 -8.58 4.18 -0.91
CA LEU A 130 -8.32 5.62 -0.97
C LEU A 130 -8.96 6.25 -2.22
N LEU A 131 -8.83 5.60 -3.38
CA LEU A 131 -9.46 6.00 -4.64
C LEU A 131 -10.99 6.03 -4.54
N GLY A 132 -11.61 5.07 -3.84
CA GLY A 132 -13.06 4.99 -3.69
C GLY A 132 -13.83 5.09 -5.01
N ASP A 133 -15.12 5.38 -4.95
CA ASP A 133 -15.98 5.39 -6.14
C ASP A 133 -16.43 6.82 -6.44
N VAL A 134 -15.52 7.57 -7.06
CA VAL A 134 -15.79 8.92 -7.58
C VAL A 134 -15.47 8.97 -9.07
N ASP A 135 -16.02 9.95 -9.77
CA ASP A 135 -15.75 10.15 -11.20
C ASP A 135 -14.24 10.20 -11.47
N GLY A 136 -13.77 9.33 -12.36
CA GLY A 136 -12.37 9.17 -12.72
C GLY A 136 -11.60 8.08 -11.96
N SER A 137 -12.13 7.53 -10.85
CA SER A 137 -11.44 6.48 -10.09
C SER A 137 -11.19 5.21 -10.91
N ASP A 138 -12.15 4.79 -11.73
CA ASP A 138 -12.00 3.57 -12.55
C ASP A 138 -10.96 3.74 -13.66
N LEU A 139 -10.81 4.95 -14.19
CA LEU A 139 -9.74 5.26 -15.14
C LEU A 139 -8.37 5.14 -14.46
N VAL A 140 -8.22 5.66 -13.24
CA VAL A 140 -6.98 5.49 -12.46
C VAL A 140 -6.71 4.01 -12.21
N ARG A 141 -7.71 3.24 -11.77
CA ARG A 141 -7.57 1.78 -11.54
C ARG A 141 -7.14 1.04 -12.80
N PHE A 142 -7.71 1.39 -13.94
CA PHE A 142 -7.32 0.82 -15.23
C PHE A 142 -5.83 1.01 -15.51
N HIS A 143 -5.29 2.22 -15.31
CA HIS A 143 -3.87 2.49 -15.51
C HIS A 143 -2.96 1.81 -14.47
N LEU A 144 -3.48 1.51 -13.27
CA LEU A 144 -2.76 0.84 -12.20
C LEU A 144 -2.85 -0.70 -12.25
N PHE A 145 -3.73 -1.26 -13.08
CA PHE A 145 -4.02 -2.70 -13.10
C PHE A 145 -2.77 -3.57 -13.10
N SER A 146 -1.85 -3.36 -14.05
CA SER A 146 -0.64 -4.20 -14.17
C SER A 146 0.32 -4.09 -12.98
N ILE A 147 0.44 -2.90 -12.37
CA ILE A 147 1.31 -2.75 -11.18
C ILE A 147 0.65 -3.35 -9.94
N HIS A 148 -0.67 -3.25 -9.82
CA HIS A 148 -1.42 -3.89 -8.74
C HIS A 148 -1.38 -5.41 -8.84
N GLU A 149 -1.54 -5.96 -10.06
CA GLU A 149 -1.36 -7.39 -10.32
C GLU A 149 0.05 -7.85 -9.94
N ALA A 150 1.09 -7.08 -10.29
CA ALA A 150 2.47 -7.40 -9.91
C ALA A 150 2.68 -7.39 -8.37
N CYS A 151 2.00 -6.49 -7.65
CA CYS A 151 2.03 -6.48 -6.17
C CYS A 151 1.41 -7.75 -5.56
N LYS A 152 0.53 -8.44 -6.29
CA LYS A 152 -0.16 -9.66 -5.86
C LYS A 152 0.54 -10.95 -6.32
N LYS A 153 1.79 -10.88 -6.80
CA LYS A 153 2.61 -12.05 -7.13
C LYS A 153 3.30 -12.66 -5.89
N ASN A 154 4.09 -13.70 -6.10
CA ASN A 154 4.99 -14.23 -5.07
C ASN A 154 5.98 -13.16 -4.60
N ALA A 155 6.39 -13.22 -3.32
CA ALA A 155 7.22 -12.17 -2.70
C ALA A 155 8.47 -11.78 -3.53
N ALA A 156 9.16 -12.75 -4.15
CA ALA A 156 10.36 -12.51 -4.95
C ALA A 156 10.08 -11.80 -6.30
N GLU A 157 8.84 -11.82 -6.79
CA GLU A 157 8.41 -11.24 -8.07
C GLU A 157 7.69 -9.90 -7.89
N ARG A 158 7.39 -9.50 -6.64
CA ARG A 158 6.72 -8.24 -6.35
C ARG A 158 7.66 -7.06 -6.66
N PRO A 159 7.11 -5.95 -7.16
CA PRO A 159 7.89 -4.73 -7.37
C PRO A 159 8.35 -4.15 -6.03
N SER A 160 9.44 -3.38 -6.04
CA SER A 160 9.79 -2.57 -4.87
C SER A 160 8.77 -1.42 -4.69
N ALA A 161 8.68 -0.88 -3.48
CA ALA A 161 7.86 0.31 -3.21
C ALA A 161 8.22 1.50 -4.12
N GLN A 162 9.51 1.64 -4.49
CA GLN A 162 9.96 2.65 -5.45
C GLN A 162 9.31 2.45 -6.83
N MET A 163 9.31 1.22 -7.37
CA MET A 163 8.72 0.92 -8.67
C MET A 163 7.21 1.20 -8.68
N VAL A 164 6.52 0.91 -7.58
CA VAL A 164 5.10 1.23 -7.43
C VAL A 164 4.89 2.75 -7.40
N LEU A 165 5.71 3.47 -6.62
CA LEU A 165 5.66 4.92 -6.52
C LEU A 165 5.91 5.60 -7.87
N ASP A 166 6.93 5.16 -8.61
CA ASP A 166 7.26 5.66 -9.94
C ASP A 166 6.10 5.45 -10.91
N ARG A 167 5.48 4.26 -10.87
CA ARG A 167 4.29 4.00 -11.69
C ARG A 167 3.14 4.94 -11.33
N TYR A 168 2.89 5.17 -10.05
CA TYR A 168 1.79 6.03 -9.64
C TYR A 168 2.01 7.48 -10.09
N ASN A 169 3.23 8.00 -9.90
CA ASN A 169 3.60 9.34 -10.36
C ASN A 169 3.49 9.48 -11.89
N ASN A 170 3.90 8.46 -12.65
CA ASN A 170 3.75 8.44 -14.10
C ASN A 170 2.28 8.46 -14.55
N VAL A 171 1.41 7.71 -13.88
CA VAL A 171 -0.04 7.71 -14.15
C VAL A 171 -0.65 9.08 -13.84
N LEU A 172 -0.30 9.68 -12.70
CA LEU A 172 -0.76 11.02 -12.31
C LEU A 172 -0.37 12.04 -13.39
N ALA A 173 0.89 12.03 -13.81
CA ALA A 173 1.40 12.93 -14.82
C ALA A 173 0.71 12.73 -16.19
N SER A 174 0.38 11.49 -16.57
CA SER A 174 -0.35 11.22 -17.82
C SER A 174 -1.76 11.78 -17.78
N LEU A 175 -2.52 11.45 -16.74
CA LEU A 175 -3.92 11.85 -16.61
C LEU A 175 -4.09 13.37 -16.50
N VAL A 176 -3.17 14.04 -15.80
CA VAL A 176 -3.17 15.51 -15.73
C VAL A 176 -2.92 16.14 -17.11
N ARG A 177 -1.97 15.60 -17.90
CA ARG A 177 -1.72 16.10 -19.27
C ARG A 177 -2.90 15.86 -20.21
N GLU A 178 -3.55 14.71 -20.10
CA GLU A 178 -4.73 14.40 -20.93
C GLU A 178 -5.89 15.34 -20.62
N ALA A 179 -6.14 15.63 -19.35
CA ALA A 179 -7.16 16.60 -18.92
C ALA A 179 -6.87 18.01 -19.44
N THR A 180 -5.61 18.47 -19.42
CA THR A 180 -5.26 19.80 -19.95
C THR A 180 -5.43 19.90 -21.46
N VAL A 181 -5.08 18.84 -22.21
CA VAL A 181 -5.27 18.81 -23.66
C VAL A 181 -6.75 18.76 -24.05
N SER A 182 -7.58 17.99 -23.35
CA SER A 182 -9.03 17.94 -23.60
C SER A 182 -9.68 19.31 -23.40
N ASN A 183 -9.39 19.97 -22.28
CA ASN A 183 -9.90 21.31 -22.00
C ASN A 183 -9.47 22.35 -23.05
N THR A 184 -8.31 22.18 -23.68
CA THR A 184 -7.83 23.10 -24.72
C THR A 184 -8.56 22.88 -26.05
N ARG A 185 -8.97 21.63 -26.34
CA ARG A 185 -9.74 21.29 -27.54
C ARG A 185 -11.21 21.71 -27.45
N ASP A 186 -11.82 21.66 -26.27
CA ASP A 186 -13.21 22.08 -26.07
C ASP A 186 -13.40 23.62 -26.05
N MET A 187 -12.31 24.38 -26.00
CA MET A 187 -12.31 25.86 -26.06
C MET A 187 -11.97 26.43 -27.45
N LEU A 188 -11.75 25.59 -28.46
CA LEU A 188 -11.47 25.96 -29.86
C LEU A 188 -12.68 25.64 -30.75
#